data_AF-G6AY39-F1
#
_entry.id   AF-G6AY39-F1
#
_cell.length_a   1.000
_cell.length_b   1.000
_cell.length_c   1.000
_cell.angle_alpha   90.00
_cell.angle_beta   90.00
_cell.angle_gamma   90.00
#
_symmetry.space_group_name_H-M   'P 1'
#
loop_
_entity.id
_entity.type
_entity.pdbx_description
1 polymer ?
#
loop_
_entity_poly.entity_id
_entity_poly.type
_entity_poly.pdbx_seq_one_letter_code
_entity_poly.pdbx_strand_id
1 'polypeptide(L)'
;MNNSFYNDFAACFAACTLTSLVESFNSQVGNRGFNSMRAAHDKALIDELVRRGVDVSAVFDGTTLSFAHHVVLDNNSLIIKK
;
A
#
# COMPACT_ATOMS: atom_id res chain seq x y z
N MET A 1 -10.43 -6.32 18.82
CA MET A 1 -9.45 -7.28 18.28
C MET A 1 -8.28 -6.50 17.71
N ASN A 2 -7.06 -6.73 18.21
CA ASN A 2 -5.86 -6.41 17.44
C ASN A 2 -5.90 -7.31 16.19
N ASN A 3 -6.04 -6.73 14.99
CA ASN A 3 -5.86 -7.48 13.77
C ASN A 3 -4.39 -7.92 13.72
N SER A 4 -4.09 -9.16 14.15
CA SER A 4 -2.71 -9.70 14.21
C SER A 4 -1.96 -9.41 12.91
N PHE A 5 -2.60 -9.72 11.78
CA PHE A 5 -2.04 -9.48 10.45
C PHE A 5 -1.69 -8.01 10.19
N TYR A 6 -2.53 -7.06 10.59
CA TYR A 6 -2.25 -5.64 10.36
C TYR A 6 -1.00 -5.21 11.12
N ASN A 7 -0.89 -5.58 12.40
CA ASN A 7 0.27 -5.22 13.22
C ASN A 7 1.55 -5.86 12.68
N ASP A 8 1.48 -7.11 12.23
CA ASP A 8 2.61 -7.82 11.62
C ASP A 8 3.06 -7.10 10.33
N PHE A 9 2.12 -6.76 9.43
CA PHE A 9 2.43 -6.02 8.22
C PHE A 9 2.94 -4.60 8.51
N ALA A 10 2.36 -3.88 9.46
CA ALA A 10 2.79 -2.55 9.83
C ALA A 10 4.23 -2.56 10.36
N ALA A 11 4.59 -3.54 11.19
CA ALA A 11 5.96 -3.72 11.67
C ALA A 11 6.94 -4.05 10.52
N CYS A 12 6.55 -4.96 9.61
CA CYS A 12 7.36 -5.26 8.43
C CYS A 12 7.56 -4.03 7.53
N PHE A 13 6.48 -3.31 7.21
CA PHE A 13 6.53 -2.15 6.32
C PHE A 13 7.29 -0.97 6.94
N ALA A 14 7.21 -0.78 8.26
CA ALA A 14 8.03 0.21 8.97
C ALA A 14 9.54 -0.01 8.79
N ALA A 15 9.98 -1.26 8.63
CA ALA A 15 11.37 -1.62 8.36
C ALA A 15 11.76 -1.61 6.87
N CYS A 16 10.78 -1.60 5.96
CA CYS A 16 11.03 -1.61 4.51
C CYS A 16 11.46 -0.24 3.97
N THR A 17 12.13 -0.24 2.81
CA THR A 17 12.40 0.97 2.03
C THR A 17 11.16 1.44 1.26
N LEU A 18 11.09 2.70 0.86
CA LEU A 18 9.98 3.20 0.02
C LEU A 18 9.85 2.41 -1.30
N THR A 19 10.98 2.05 -1.92
CA THR A 19 10.99 1.22 -3.13
C THR A 19 10.31 -0.13 -2.89
N SER A 20 10.63 -0.80 -1.78
CA SER A 20 10.02 -2.08 -1.42
C SER A 20 8.51 -1.95 -1.14
N LEU A 21 8.05 -0.82 -0.58
CA LEU A 21 6.61 -0.57 -0.41
C LEU A 21 5.90 -0.41 -1.76
N VAL A 22 6.53 0.29 -2.72
CA VAL A 22 5.99 0.42 -4.08
C VAL A 22 5.95 -0.93 -4.81
N GLU A 23 6.98 -1.76 -4.65
CA GLU A 23 6.99 -3.13 -5.18
C GLU A 23 5.88 -3.99 -4.57
N SER A 24 5.68 -3.90 -3.25
CA SER A 24 4.57 -4.56 -2.55
C SER A 24 3.21 -4.13 -3.09
N PHE A 25 3.00 -2.82 -3.30
CA PHE A 25 1.79 -2.31 -3.93
C PHE A 25 1.59 -2.91 -5.33
N ASN A 26 2.64 -2.87 -6.14
CA ASN A 26 2.63 -3.36 -7.51
C ASN A 26 2.35 -4.87 -7.59
N SER A 27 2.72 -5.66 -6.57
CA SER A 27 2.39 -7.08 -6.49
C SER A 27 0.90 -7.35 -6.26
N GLN A 28 0.14 -6.38 -5.74
CA GLN A 28 -1.30 -6.48 -5.53
C GLN A 28 -2.13 -6.08 -6.76
N VAL A 29 -1.50 -5.47 -7.78
CA VAL A 29 -2.16 -5.11 -9.04
C VAL A 29 -2.58 -6.37 -9.77
N GLY A 30 -3.87 -6.47 -10.10
CA GLY A 30 -4.45 -7.66 -10.73
C GLY A 30 -4.74 -8.82 -9.76
N ASN A 31 -4.42 -8.70 -8.47
CA ASN A 31 -4.83 -9.67 -7.46
C ASN A 31 -6.36 -9.60 -7.23
N ARG A 32 -7.06 -10.68 -7.57
CA ARG A 32 -8.53 -10.79 -7.42
C ARG A 32 -8.97 -11.43 -6.11
N GLY A 33 -8.03 -11.80 -5.24
CA GLY A 33 -8.33 -12.43 -3.95
C GLY A 33 -9.04 -11.47 -3.01
N PHE A 34 -10.14 -11.91 -2.40
CA PHE A 34 -10.86 -11.15 -1.38
C PHE A 34 -10.79 -11.90 -0.05
N ASN A 35 -9.82 -11.54 0.79
CA ASN A 35 -9.65 -12.12 2.13
C ASN A 35 -9.15 -11.07 3.14
N SER A 36 -9.30 -11.39 4.42
CA SER A 36 -8.94 -10.50 5.53
C SER A 36 -7.44 -10.20 5.60
N MET A 37 -6.59 -11.15 5.22
CA MET A 37 -5.13 -10.97 5.20
C MET A 37 -4.73 -9.91 4.17
N ARG A 38 -5.32 -9.93 2.98
CA ARG A 38 -5.12 -8.91 1.95
C ARG A 38 -5.62 -7.55 2.41
N ALA A 39 -6.81 -7.48 3.00
CA ALA A 39 -7.33 -6.23 3.54
C ALA A 39 -6.41 -5.62 4.62
N ALA A 40 -5.84 -6.46 5.49
CA ALA A 40 -4.89 -6.04 6.50
C ALA A 40 -3.55 -5.57 5.90
N HIS A 41 -3.03 -6.31 4.91
CA HIS A 41 -1.83 -5.95 4.15
C HIS A 41 -1.99 -4.59 3.47
N ASP A 42 -3.04 -4.45 2.65
CA ASP A 42 -3.27 -3.27 1.83
C ASP A 42 -3.46 -2.01 2.69
N LYS A 43 -4.17 -2.15 3.82
CA LYS A 43 -4.33 -1.07 4.79
C LYS A 43 -3.00 -0.67 5.43
N ALA A 44 -2.23 -1.62 5.94
CA ALA A 44 -0.93 -1.34 6.57
C ALA A 44 0.04 -0.68 5.59
N LEU A 45 0.00 -1.09 4.32
CA LEU A 45 0.85 -0.53 3.27
C LEU A 45 0.54 0.95 3.00
N ILE A 46 -0.73 1.29 2.82
CA ILE A 46 -1.14 2.69 2.59
C ILE A 46 -0.93 3.55 3.82
N ASP A 47 -1.26 3.04 5.01
CA ASP A 47 -1.05 3.77 6.26
C ASP A 47 0.46 4.09 6.44
N GLU A 48 1.36 3.18 6.08
CA GLU A 48 2.81 3.42 6.15
C GLU A 48 3.30 4.43 5.10
N LEU A 49 2.80 4.37 3.86
CA LEU A 49 3.13 5.34 2.81
C LEU A 49 2.70 6.76 3.23
N VAL A 50 1.47 6.91 3.71
CA VAL A 50 0.94 8.18 4.23
C VAL A 50 1.75 8.66 5.44
N ARG A 51 2.10 7.77 6.37
CA ARG A 51 2.92 8.10 7.54
C ARG A 51 4.30 8.64 7.15
N ARG A 52 4.86 8.20 6.02
CA ARG A 52 6.12 8.70 5.46
C ARG A 52 5.96 9.98 4.62
N GLY A 53 4.76 10.54 4.57
CA GLY A 53 4.44 11.74 3.80
C GLY A 53 4.32 11.49 2.30
N VAL A 54 4.23 10.23 1.86
CA VAL A 54 4.01 9.92 0.44
C VAL A 54 2.58 10.29 0.07
N ASP A 55 2.43 11.07 -0.99
CA ASP A 55 1.12 11.35 -1.55
C ASP A 55 0.62 10.14 -2.33
N VAL A 56 -0.48 9.56 -1.82
CA VAL A 56 -1.13 8.36 -2.35
C VAL A 56 -2.42 8.66 -3.11
N SER A 57 -2.72 9.93 -3.36
CA SER A 57 -4.00 10.39 -3.94
C SER A 57 -4.32 9.77 -5.30
N ALA A 58 -3.31 9.32 -6.05
CA ALA A 58 -3.50 8.61 -7.31
C ALA A 58 -4.19 7.24 -7.17
N VAL A 59 -4.13 6.63 -5.99
CA VAL A 59 -4.64 5.27 -5.73
C VAL A 59 -5.55 5.17 -4.51
N PHE A 60 -5.57 6.17 -3.63
CA PHE A 60 -6.36 6.18 -2.41
C PHE A 60 -7.04 7.54 -2.20
N ASP A 61 -8.36 7.55 -2.08
CA ASP A 61 -9.17 8.77 -1.89
C ASP A 61 -9.51 9.05 -0.41
N GLY A 62 -8.95 8.27 0.53
CA GLY A 62 -9.30 8.31 1.95
C GLY A 62 -10.35 7.28 2.37
N THR A 63 -11.06 6.69 1.40
CA THR A 63 -12.10 5.68 1.63
C THR A 63 -11.81 4.38 0.87
N THR A 64 -11.45 4.51 -0.41
CA THR A 64 -11.28 3.41 -1.35
C THR A 64 -9.86 3.36 -1.85
N LEU A 65 -9.27 2.16 -1.81
CA LEU A 65 -7.95 1.86 -2.35
C LEU A 65 -8.08 1.12 -3.68
N SER A 66 -7.43 1.63 -4.72
CA SER A 66 -7.45 1.07 -6.07
C SER A 66 -6.12 0.42 -6.42
N PHE A 67 -6.17 -0.84 -6.87
CA PHE A 67 -5.05 -1.59 -7.44
C PHE A 67 -5.22 -1.83 -8.95
N ALA A 68 -5.83 -0.86 -9.65
CA ALA A 68 -6.11 -0.98 -11.08
C ALA A 68 -4.84 -0.89 -11.95
N HIS A 69 -3.84 -0.14 -11.48
CA HIS A 69 -2.62 0.13 -12.24
C HIS A 69 -1.38 0.04 -11.36
N HIS A 70 -0.25 -0.28 -12.00
CA HIS A 70 1.06 -0.15 -11.38
C HIS A 70 1.37 1.32 -11.10
N VAL A 71 2.17 1.56 -10.06
CA VAL A 71 2.64 2.89 -9.67
C VAL A 71 4.16 2.95 -9.62
N VAL A 72 4.68 4.17 -9.72
CA VAL A 72 6.06 4.54 -9.44
C VAL A 72 6.09 5.65 -8.39
N LEU A 73 7.18 5.73 -7.64
CA LEU A 73 7.43 6.85 -6.74
C LEU A 73 8.13 7.97 -7.52
N ASP A 74 7.50 9.14 -7.59
CA ASP A 74 8.08 10.36 -8.16
C ASP A 74 7.85 11.53 -7.21
N ASN A 75 8.91 12.25 -6.84
CA ASN A 75 8.82 13.44 -5.96
C ASN A 75 7.95 13.24 -4.70
N ASN A 76 8.05 12.06 -4.08
CA ASN A 76 7.26 11.66 -2.91
C ASN A 76 5.74 11.52 -3.16
N SER A 77 5.32 11.36 -4.41
CA SER A 77 3.97 10.98 -4.83
C SER A 77 3.98 9.63 -5.53
N LEU A 78 2.92 8.85 -5.34
CA LEU A 78 2.64 7.70 -6.19
C LEU A 78 2.00 8.18 -7.48
N ILE A 79 2.62 7.84 -8.61
CA ILE A 79 2.11 8.17 -9.95
C ILE A 79 1.76 6.87 -10.67
N ILE A 80 0.58 6.84 -11.31
CA ILE A 80 0.16 5.70 -12.14
C ILE A 80 1.12 5.57 -13.32
N LYS A 81 1.70 4.38 -13.47
CA LYS A 81 2.52 4.01 -14.61
C LYS A 81 1.61 3.73 -15.81
N LYS A 82 1.74 4.56 -16.84
CA LYS A 82 1.06 4.40 -18.14
C LYS A 82 1.65 3.26 -18.95
#